data_AF-A0A1R4B295-F1
#
_entry.id   AF-A0A1R4B295-F1
#
_cell.length_a   1.000
_cell.length_b   1.000
_cell.length_c   1.000
_cell.angle_alpha   90.00
_cell.angle_beta   90.00
_cell.angle_gamma   90.00
#
_symmetry.space_group_name_H-M   'P 1'
#
loop_
_entity.id
_entity.type
_entity.pdbx_description
1 polymer ?
#
loop_
_entity_poly.entity_id
_entity_poly.type
_entity_poly.pdbx_seq_one_letter_code
_entity_poly.pdbx_strand_id
1 'polypeptide(L)'
;MFTNFARSMGKVVAVERHSSVIELGIQVHQSLCAQFNVGAHVIVDGMKLSVSRCSGDVFYCQFDQALSLSTLSNLTVASFVHVFLVDIAASFENSRAVCGRIDFQSHIRSMVSDNEQVLIELSVPVEHDWLNKLRVDTYLAVNGIKGIVCEIDNCARVMTVSIAATTNNTQVLNMKFVGDQVNIEIERLSSKALKAVDERLSETLGELYPTFQQLLKLQGTSMESLAFRAKAKLHQNTEDTKQTREHASLEHVDVSTC
;
A
#
# COMPACT_ATOMS: atom_id res chain seq x y z
N MET A 1 0.03 -6.52 12.62
CA MET A 1 -1.03 -7.41 12.08
C MET A 1 -2.07 -6.52 11.41
N PHE A 2 -2.33 -6.69 10.11
CA PHE A 2 -3.30 -5.88 9.34
C PHE A 2 -4.60 -6.68 9.18
N THR A 3 -5.59 -6.46 10.04
CA THR A 3 -6.75 -7.38 10.12
C THR A 3 -8.12 -6.76 9.90
N ASN A 4 -8.24 -5.44 9.68
CA ASN A 4 -9.58 -4.80 9.76
C ASN A 4 -10.13 -4.28 8.41
N PHE A 5 -9.62 -4.75 7.28
CA PHE A 5 -10.26 -4.49 5.98
C PHE A 5 -11.03 -5.73 5.55
N ALA A 6 -12.36 -5.65 5.46
CA ALA A 6 -13.13 -6.65 4.72
C ALA A 6 -12.72 -6.53 3.24
N ARG A 7 -12.10 -7.60 2.71
CA ARG A 7 -11.60 -7.67 1.33
C ARG A 7 -12.60 -8.43 0.47
N SER A 8 -12.95 -7.88 -0.68
CA SER A 8 -13.72 -8.59 -1.70
C SER A 8 -13.20 -8.25 -3.08
N MET A 9 -13.40 -9.17 -4.02
CA MET A 9 -13.44 -8.84 -5.43
C MET A 9 -14.74 -8.06 -5.72
N GLY A 10 -14.62 -6.98 -6.48
CA GLY A 10 -15.74 -6.24 -7.05
C GLY A 10 -15.76 -6.37 -8.57
N LYS A 11 -16.94 -6.40 -9.16
CA LYS A 11 -17.14 -6.36 -10.61
C LYS A 11 -17.72 -5.02 -11.02
N VAL A 12 -17.08 -4.34 -11.95
CA VAL A 12 -17.59 -3.09 -12.52
C VAL A 12 -18.81 -3.40 -13.39
N VAL A 13 -19.97 -2.87 -13.02
CA VAL A 13 -21.25 -3.07 -13.73
C VAL A 13 -21.75 -1.81 -14.43
N ALA A 14 -21.24 -0.64 -14.05
CA ALA A 14 -21.55 0.63 -14.70
C ALA A 14 -20.30 1.53 -14.73
N VAL A 15 -20.12 2.25 -15.84
CA VAL A 15 -19.11 3.30 -15.96
C VAL A 15 -19.75 4.47 -16.71
N GLU A 16 -19.96 5.58 -16.02
CA GLU A 16 -20.48 6.81 -16.61
C GLU A 16 -19.37 7.86 -16.61
N ARG A 17 -19.06 8.39 -17.79
CA ARG A 17 -18.01 9.40 -17.98
C ARG A 17 -18.66 10.72 -18.30
N HIS A 18 -18.55 11.66 -17.37
CA HIS A 18 -18.87 13.07 -17.57
C HIS A 18 -17.57 13.82 -17.92
N SER A 19 -17.67 15.10 -18.27
CA SER A 19 -16.54 15.89 -18.80
C SER A 19 -15.25 15.85 -17.95
N SER A 20 -15.37 15.79 -16.63
CA SER A 20 -14.22 15.67 -15.70
C SER A 20 -14.39 14.60 -14.62
N VAL A 21 -15.57 13.99 -14.51
CA VAL A 21 -15.92 13.07 -13.42
C VAL A 21 -16.30 11.72 -14.01
N ILE A 22 -15.77 10.66 -13.41
CA ILE A 22 -16.15 9.28 -13.71
C ILE A 22 -16.97 8.74 -12.53
N GLU A 23 -18.16 8.23 -12.81
CA GLU A 23 -18.92 7.40 -11.87
C GLU A 23 -18.68 5.93 -12.20
N LEU A 24 -18.37 5.14 -11.17
CA LEU A 24 -18.28 3.68 -11.26
C LEU A 24 -19.40 3.07 -10.43
N GLY A 25 -20.08 2.07 -10.99
CA GLY A 25 -20.92 1.13 -10.25
C GLY A 25 -20.19 -0.19 -10.09
N ILE A 26 -19.97 -0.62 -8.84
CA ILE A 26 -19.20 -1.81 -8.52
C ILE A 26 -20.08 -2.77 -7.72
N GLN A 27 -20.35 -3.92 -8.31
CA GLN A 27 -21.05 -5.02 -7.67
C GLN A 27 -20.08 -5.77 -6.77
N VAL A 28 -20.46 -6.01 -5.52
CA VAL A 28 -19.72 -6.83 -4.56
C VAL A 28 -20.64 -7.86 -3.94
N HIS A 29 -20.09 -8.80 -3.19
CA HIS A 29 -20.93 -9.74 -2.45
C HIS A 29 -21.87 -9.00 -1.48
N GLN A 30 -23.14 -9.44 -1.40
CA GLN A 30 -24.19 -8.75 -0.64
C GLN A 30 -23.81 -8.51 0.83
N SER A 31 -23.09 -9.44 1.47
CA SER A 31 -22.63 -9.29 2.85
C SER A 31 -21.63 -8.15 3.06
N LEU A 32 -20.84 -7.80 2.03
CA LEU A 32 -19.98 -6.62 2.06
C LEU A 32 -20.77 -5.36 1.73
N CYS A 33 -21.65 -5.43 0.72
CA CYS A 33 -22.46 -4.27 0.32
C CYS A 33 -23.35 -3.76 1.46
N ALA A 34 -23.88 -4.67 2.29
CA ALA A 34 -24.68 -4.33 3.47
C ALA A 34 -23.92 -3.51 4.54
N GLN A 35 -22.59 -3.46 4.46
CA GLN A 35 -21.75 -2.65 5.36
C GLN A 35 -21.48 -1.24 4.79
N PHE A 36 -21.82 -0.99 3.52
CA PHE A 36 -21.64 0.32 2.90
C PHE A 36 -22.83 1.24 3.15
N ASN A 37 -22.55 2.37 3.79
CA ASN A 37 -23.48 3.49 3.87
C ASN A 37 -23.07 4.57 2.87
N VAL A 38 -24.02 5.38 2.42
CA VAL A 38 -23.71 6.61 1.67
C VAL A 38 -22.79 7.48 2.53
N GLY A 39 -21.71 7.98 1.92
CA GLY A 39 -20.64 8.72 2.61
C GLY A 39 -19.58 7.83 3.27
N ALA A 40 -19.72 6.50 3.24
CA ALA A 40 -18.66 5.60 3.69
C ALA A 40 -17.44 5.69 2.77
N HIS A 41 -16.26 5.45 3.34
CA HIS A 41 -15.03 5.37 2.60
C HIS A 41 -14.70 3.94 2.20
N VAL A 42 -14.33 3.78 0.94
CA VAL A 42 -13.99 2.50 0.31
C VAL A 42 -12.68 2.68 -0.45
N ILE A 43 -11.84 1.66 -0.48
CA ILE A 43 -10.66 1.62 -1.33
C ILE A 43 -10.95 0.68 -2.50
N VAL A 44 -10.79 1.18 -3.72
CA VAL A 44 -10.95 0.42 -4.98
C VAL A 44 -9.63 0.43 -5.71
N ASP A 45 -9.03 -0.75 -5.95
CA ASP A 45 -7.67 -0.91 -6.50
C ASP A 45 -6.66 0.05 -5.86
N GLY A 46 -6.74 0.23 -4.54
CA GLY A 46 -5.84 1.10 -3.79
C GLY A 46 -6.21 2.58 -3.79
N MET A 47 -7.23 3.06 -4.51
CA MET A 47 -7.68 4.45 -4.43
C MET A 47 -8.84 4.61 -3.44
N LYS A 48 -8.71 5.52 -2.48
CA LYS A 48 -9.79 5.86 -1.54
C LYS A 48 -10.86 6.69 -2.25
N LEU A 49 -12.10 6.25 -2.12
CA LEU A 49 -13.29 6.85 -2.70
C LEU A 49 -14.38 7.00 -1.64
N SER A 50 -15.37 7.82 -1.93
CA SER A 50 -16.60 7.95 -1.14
C SER A 50 -17.75 7.27 -1.86
N VAL A 51 -18.55 6.49 -1.13
CA VAL A 51 -19.77 5.90 -1.65
C VAL A 51 -20.82 6.99 -1.84
N SER A 52 -21.23 7.25 -3.08
CA SER A 52 -22.25 8.25 -3.43
C SER A 52 -23.67 7.72 -3.32
N ARG A 53 -23.87 6.44 -3.65
CA ARG A 53 -25.16 5.74 -3.57
C ARG A 53 -24.95 4.23 -3.51
N CYS A 54 -25.93 3.51 -2.98
CA CYS A 54 -26.01 2.05 -3.00
C CYS A 54 -27.32 1.61 -3.62
N SER A 55 -27.31 0.53 -4.39
CA SER A 55 -28.51 -0.11 -4.95
C SER A 55 -28.31 -1.61 -5.01
N GLY A 56 -29.06 -2.36 -4.20
CA GLY A 56 -28.89 -3.80 -4.07
C GLY A 56 -27.49 -4.17 -3.58
N ASP A 57 -26.75 -4.94 -4.40
CA ASP A 57 -25.37 -5.38 -4.16
C ASP A 57 -24.33 -4.52 -4.90
N VAL A 58 -24.74 -3.36 -5.41
CA VAL A 58 -23.89 -2.41 -6.12
C VAL A 58 -23.74 -1.14 -5.30
N PHE A 59 -22.50 -0.74 -5.05
CA PHE A 59 -22.19 0.61 -4.58
C PHE A 59 -21.66 1.45 -5.74
N TYR A 60 -21.85 2.76 -5.65
CA TYR A 60 -21.37 3.70 -6.63
C TYR A 60 -20.45 4.71 -5.98
N CYS A 61 -19.45 5.13 -6.75
CA CYS A 61 -18.48 6.12 -6.34
C CYS A 61 -18.12 7.00 -7.52
N GLN A 62 -17.72 8.24 -7.22
CA GLN A 62 -17.32 9.23 -8.22
C GLN A 62 -15.93 9.72 -7.91
N PHE A 63 -15.15 10.00 -8.95
CA PHE A 63 -13.85 10.64 -8.83
C PHE A 63 -13.55 11.53 -10.04
N ASP A 64 -12.69 12.52 -9.81
CA ASP A 64 -12.19 13.39 -10.87
C ASP A 64 -11.10 12.65 -11.67
N GLN A 65 -11.29 12.55 -12.98
CA GLN A 65 -10.38 11.84 -13.87
C GLN A 65 -9.00 12.51 -13.91
N ALA A 66 -8.95 13.85 -13.98
CA ALA A 66 -7.71 14.61 -14.12
C ALA A 66 -6.87 14.59 -12.85
N LEU A 67 -7.51 14.40 -11.69
CA LEU A 67 -6.84 14.32 -10.40
C LEU A 67 -6.49 12.88 -10.00
N SER A 68 -6.96 11.87 -10.75
CA SER A 68 -6.70 10.47 -10.44
C SER A 68 -5.40 9.99 -11.05
N LEU A 69 -4.36 9.80 -10.24
CA LEU A 69 -3.15 9.04 -10.61
C LEU A 69 -3.42 7.52 -10.64
N SER A 70 -4.63 7.10 -10.99
CA SER A 70 -5.13 5.73 -10.79
C SER A 70 -5.55 5.05 -12.10
N THR A 71 -5.47 3.73 -12.14
CA THR A 71 -5.97 2.90 -13.24
C THR A 71 -7.49 2.91 -13.37
N LEU A 72 -8.21 3.49 -12.40
CA LEU A 72 -9.68 3.47 -12.37
C LEU A 72 -10.32 4.15 -13.58
N SER A 73 -9.64 5.15 -14.16
CA SER A 73 -10.10 5.86 -15.35
C SER A 73 -10.19 4.96 -16.60
N ASN A 74 -9.37 3.90 -16.62
CA ASN A 74 -9.29 2.92 -17.71
C ASN A 74 -10.27 1.76 -17.53
N LEU A 75 -11.01 1.68 -16.42
CA LEU A 75 -11.94 0.58 -16.18
C LEU A 75 -13.11 0.60 -17.17
N THR A 76 -13.48 -0.59 -17.61
CA THR A 76 -14.67 -0.85 -18.40
C THR A 76 -15.66 -1.71 -17.62
N VAL A 77 -16.91 -1.76 -18.09
CA VAL A 77 -17.87 -2.76 -17.61
C VAL A 77 -17.25 -4.16 -17.72
N ALA A 78 -17.54 -5.00 -16.74
CA ALA A 78 -16.98 -6.33 -16.50
C ALA A 78 -15.52 -6.38 -16.00
N SER A 79 -14.85 -5.24 -15.78
CA SER A 79 -13.55 -5.22 -15.08
C SER A 79 -13.70 -5.74 -13.64
N PHE A 80 -12.67 -6.40 -13.13
CA PHE A 80 -12.59 -6.82 -11.73
C PHE A 80 -11.59 -5.97 -10.97
N VAL A 81 -11.93 -5.62 -9.73
CA VAL A 81 -11.16 -4.73 -8.86
C VAL A 81 -11.11 -5.28 -7.44
N HIS A 82 -10.03 -4.99 -6.71
CA HIS A 82 -9.98 -5.21 -5.27
C HIS A 82 -10.77 -4.11 -4.55
N VAL A 83 -11.64 -4.53 -3.62
CA VAL A 83 -12.46 -3.62 -2.81
C VAL A 83 -12.16 -3.86 -1.33
N PHE A 84 -11.90 -2.77 -0.60
CA PHE A 84 -11.68 -2.77 0.84
C PHE A 84 -12.61 -1.75 1.50
N LEU A 85 -13.38 -2.18 2.51
CA LEU A 85 -14.12 -1.26 3.37
C LEU A 85 -13.17 -0.56 4.34
N VAL A 86 -13.13 0.78 4.36
CA VAL A 86 -12.33 1.52 5.32
C VAL A 86 -13.15 1.78 6.58
N ASP A 87 -12.84 1.07 7.66
CA ASP A 87 -13.31 1.45 8.99
C ASP A 87 -12.46 2.63 9.51
N ILE A 88 -13.09 3.81 9.56
CA ILE A 88 -12.47 5.06 10.00
C ILE A 88 -11.94 4.92 11.44
N ALA A 89 -12.65 4.20 12.32
CA ALA A 89 -12.24 4.02 13.71
C ALA A 89 -10.99 3.13 13.84
N ALA A 90 -10.87 2.08 13.03
CA ALA A 90 -9.73 1.16 13.04
C ALA A 90 -8.51 1.68 12.24
N SER A 91 -8.70 2.60 11.30
CA SER A 91 -7.63 3.11 10.43
C SER A 91 -6.56 3.94 11.16
N PHE A 92 -6.91 4.55 12.30
CA PHE A 92 -5.99 5.38 13.10
C PHE A 92 -5.10 4.59 14.06
N GLU A 93 -5.39 3.31 14.33
CA GLU A 93 -4.65 2.51 15.31
C GLU A 93 -3.45 1.76 14.73
N ASN A 94 -3.40 1.55 13.41
CA ASN A 94 -2.33 0.80 12.78
C ASN A 94 -1.18 1.73 12.34
N SER A 95 0.04 1.44 12.81
CA SER A 95 1.27 2.20 12.53
C SER A 95 1.74 2.16 11.06
N ARG A 96 1.02 1.42 10.23
CA ARG A 96 1.26 1.13 8.83
C ARG A 96 -0.12 1.04 8.18
N ALA A 97 -0.48 1.93 7.27
CA ALA A 97 -1.82 1.94 6.69
C ALA A 97 -1.74 2.22 5.18
N VAL A 98 -2.47 1.42 4.39
CA VAL A 98 -2.88 1.82 3.04
C VAL A 98 -3.97 2.87 3.24
N CYS A 99 -3.65 4.11 2.91
CA CYS A 99 -4.54 5.27 3.09
C CYS A 99 -5.42 5.52 1.85
N GLY A 100 -5.10 4.81 0.76
CA GLY A 100 -5.78 4.89 -0.51
C GLY A 100 -5.31 6.07 -1.37
N ARG A 101 -4.03 6.45 -1.22
CA ARG A 101 -3.39 7.56 -1.94
C ARG A 101 -2.31 7.02 -2.85
N ILE A 102 -2.68 6.82 -4.11
CA ILE A 102 -1.80 6.32 -5.16
C ILE A 102 -0.64 7.30 -5.38
N ASP A 103 0.59 6.76 -5.34
CA ASP A 103 1.82 7.49 -5.65
C ASP A 103 2.07 7.52 -7.15
N PHE A 104 1.91 6.36 -7.82
CA PHE A 104 2.09 6.22 -9.25
C PHE A 104 1.46 4.93 -9.78
N GLN A 105 1.38 4.82 -11.12
CA GLN A 105 1.02 3.59 -11.81
C GLN A 105 2.26 2.85 -12.27
N SER A 106 2.21 1.52 -12.25
CA SER A 106 3.28 0.65 -12.71
C SER A 106 2.75 -0.36 -13.72
N HIS A 107 3.58 -0.76 -14.69
CA HIS A 107 3.27 -1.84 -15.61
C HIS A 107 3.88 -3.14 -15.09
N ILE A 108 3.11 -4.22 -15.16
CA ILE A 108 3.58 -5.57 -14.87
C ILE A 108 4.55 -6.00 -15.97
N ARG A 109 5.79 -6.32 -15.60
CA ARG A 109 6.83 -6.83 -16.51
C ARG A 109 6.91 -8.34 -16.49
N SER A 110 6.78 -8.93 -15.32
CA SER A 110 6.62 -10.36 -15.13
C SER A 110 5.82 -10.65 -13.87
N MET A 111 5.21 -11.83 -13.82
CA MET A 111 4.50 -12.31 -12.63
C MET A 111 4.73 -13.81 -12.51
N VAL A 112 5.24 -14.23 -11.36
CA VAL A 112 5.47 -15.64 -11.01
C VAL A 112 4.80 -15.89 -9.68
N SER A 113 4.00 -16.96 -9.59
CA SER A 113 3.30 -17.33 -8.37
C SER A 113 3.59 -18.76 -7.95
N ASP A 114 3.64 -18.97 -6.65
CA ASP A 114 3.63 -20.28 -6.00
C ASP A 114 2.52 -20.32 -4.92
N ASN A 115 2.55 -21.34 -4.06
CA ASN A 115 1.54 -21.52 -3.02
C ASN A 115 1.67 -20.52 -1.86
N GLU A 116 2.81 -19.84 -1.71
CA GLU A 116 3.10 -18.95 -0.59
C GLU A 116 3.06 -17.48 -1.01
N GLN A 117 3.55 -17.17 -2.21
CA GLN A 117 3.71 -15.80 -2.68
C GLN A 117 3.51 -15.63 -4.19
N VAL A 118 3.23 -14.39 -4.56
CA VAL A 118 3.25 -13.88 -5.92
C VAL A 118 4.37 -12.86 -5.99
N LEU A 119 5.38 -13.14 -6.83
CA LEU A 119 6.44 -12.21 -7.18
C LEU A 119 6.02 -11.46 -8.45
N ILE A 120 6.00 -10.14 -8.37
CA ILE A 120 5.60 -9.26 -9.48
C ILE A 120 6.73 -8.30 -9.75
N GLU A 121 7.28 -8.34 -10.97
CA GLU A 121 8.21 -7.34 -11.44
C GLU A 121 7.43 -6.16 -12.03
N LEU A 122 7.74 -4.96 -11.56
CA LEU A 122 6.95 -3.74 -11.76
C LEU A 122 7.85 -2.61 -12.26
N SER A 123 7.45 -1.94 -13.34
CA SER A 123 8.19 -0.76 -13.84
C SER A 123 8.08 0.42 -12.88
N VAL A 124 9.17 1.17 -12.67
CA VAL A 124 9.15 2.38 -11.83
C VAL A 124 9.29 3.65 -12.70
N PRO A 125 8.31 4.58 -12.62
CA PRO A 125 8.31 5.82 -13.42
C PRO A 125 9.53 6.71 -13.18
N VAL A 126 9.92 7.47 -14.21
CA VAL A 126 11.06 8.42 -14.18
C VAL A 126 10.75 9.64 -13.35
N GLU A 127 9.48 10.01 -13.35
CA GLU A 127 8.92 11.14 -12.65
C GLU A 127 9.15 11.03 -11.15
N HIS A 128 9.38 12.16 -10.50
CA HIS A 128 9.50 12.30 -9.04
C HIS A 128 10.58 11.42 -8.37
N ASP A 129 11.48 10.83 -9.16
CA ASP A 129 12.64 10.09 -8.69
C ASP A 129 12.29 8.97 -7.68
N TRP A 130 11.25 8.19 -8.02
CA TRP A 130 10.73 7.15 -7.14
C TRP A 130 11.74 6.05 -6.83
N LEU A 131 12.61 5.69 -7.78
CA LEU A 131 13.65 4.68 -7.58
C LEU A 131 14.58 5.03 -6.40
N ASN A 132 15.02 6.29 -6.30
CA ASN A 132 15.89 6.74 -5.21
C ASN A 132 15.17 6.78 -3.84
N LYS A 133 13.83 6.72 -3.84
CA LYS A 133 13.01 6.67 -2.62
C LYS A 133 12.71 5.24 -2.17
N LEU A 134 12.85 4.26 -3.07
CA LEU A 134 12.58 2.86 -2.78
C LEU A 134 13.83 2.17 -2.22
N ARG A 135 13.59 1.18 -1.37
CA ARG A 135 14.60 0.28 -0.82
C ARG A 135 14.05 -1.14 -0.79
N VAL A 136 14.93 -2.13 -0.81
CA VAL A 136 14.56 -3.49 -0.38
C VAL A 136 13.97 -3.42 1.04
N ASP A 137 12.97 -4.26 1.31
CA ASP A 137 12.13 -4.30 2.51
C ASP A 137 11.17 -3.12 2.67
N THR A 138 11.06 -2.26 1.65
CA THR A 138 10.01 -1.25 1.63
C THR A 138 8.66 -1.94 1.50
N TYR A 139 7.77 -1.63 2.43
CA TYR A 139 6.37 -2.04 2.33
C TYR A 139 5.63 -1.09 1.39
N LEU A 140 4.74 -1.65 0.57
CA LEU A 140 3.87 -0.90 -0.34
C LEU A 140 2.57 -1.65 -0.55
N ALA A 141 1.66 -1.05 -1.32
CA ALA A 141 0.46 -1.69 -1.81
C ALA A 141 0.39 -1.66 -3.34
N VAL A 142 0.04 -2.81 -3.93
CA VAL A 142 -0.27 -2.99 -5.35
C VAL A 142 -1.77 -3.19 -5.47
N ASN A 143 -2.49 -2.26 -6.11
CA ASN A 143 -3.96 -2.21 -6.12
C ASN A 143 -4.59 -2.31 -4.71
N GLY A 144 -3.92 -1.75 -3.71
CA GLY A 144 -4.36 -1.83 -2.31
C GLY A 144 -3.97 -3.12 -1.57
N ILE A 145 -3.38 -4.10 -2.26
CA ILE A 145 -2.85 -5.31 -1.66
C ILE A 145 -1.44 -5.06 -1.14
N LYS A 146 -1.21 -5.38 0.12
CA LYS A 146 0.09 -5.25 0.75
C LYS A 146 1.13 -6.16 0.09
N GLY A 147 2.28 -5.58 -0.24
CA GLY A 147 3.49 -6.28 -0.66
C GLY A 147 4.75 -5.71 -0.01
N ILE A 148 5.87 -6.37 -0.28
CA ILE A 148 7.21 -5.97 0.17
C ILE A 148 8.12 -5.94 -1.05
N VAL A 149 8.90 -4.87 -1.20
CA VAL A 149 9.94 -4.80 -2.23
C VAL A 149 11.06 -5.75 -1.85
N CYS A 150 11.33 -6.75 -2.69
CA CYS A 150 12.38 -7.73 -2.48
C CYS A 150 13.64 -7.38 -3.29
N GLU A 151 13.47 -6.79 -4.48
CA GLU A 151 14.58 -6.45 -5.38
C GLU A 151 14.31 -5.13 -6.09
N ILE A 152 15.38 -4.42 -6.45
CA ILE A 152 15.34 -3.20 -7.26
C ILE A 152 16.47 -3.25 -8.27
N ASP A 153 16.14 -3.11 -9.55
CA ASP A 153 17.11 -2.87 -10.61
C ASP A 153 17.00 -1.42 -11.08
N ASN A 154 18.01 -0.62 -10.73
CA ASN A 154 18.07 0.79 -11.12
C ASN A 154 18.32 1.00 -12.62
N CYS A 155 19.04 0.08 -13.27
CA CYS A 155 19.36 0.17 -14.69
C CYS A 155 18.12 -0.15 -15.54
N ALA A 156 17.43 -1.25 -15.22
CA ALA A 156 16.19 -1.65 -15.89
C ALA A 156 14.97 -0.86 -15.40
N ARG A 157 15.11 -0.09 -14.31
CA ARG A 157 14.05 0.70 -13.67
C ARG A 157 12.84 -0.14 -13.26
N VAL A 158 13.12 -1.27 -12.61
CA VAL A 158 12.10 -2.18 -12.12
C VAL A 158 12.27 -2.45 -10.63
N MET A 159 11.17 -2.79 -9.97
CA MET A 159 11.17 -3.34 -8.62
C MET A 159 10.43 -4.67 -8.63
N THR A 160 10.91 -5.63 -7.85
CA THR A 160 10.21 -6.90 -7.62
C THR A 160 9.50 -6.81 -6.27
N VAL A 161 8.20 -7.07 -6.27
CA VAL A 161 7.35 -7.05 -5.09
C VAL A 161 6.85 -8.46 -4.78
N SER A 162 7.04 -8.91 -3.55
CA SER A 162 6.40 -10.12 -3.03
C SER A 162 5.07 -9.79 -2.36
N ILE A 163 4.04 -10.54 -2.73
CA ILE A 163 2.69 -10.49 -2.15
C ILE A 163 2.31 -11.89 -1.69
N ALA A 164 1.84 -12.03 -0.45
CA ALA A 164 1.37 -13.33 0.05
C ALA A 164 0.21 -13.90 -0.82
N ALA A 165 0.31 -15.16 -1.24
CA ALA A 165 -0.60 -15.83 -2.17
C ALA A 165 -1.92 -16.28 -1.53
N THR A 166 -2.55 -15.43 -0.72
CA THR A 166 -3.89 -15.70 -0.18
C THR A 166 -4.96 -15.51 -1.24
N THR A 167 -6.05 -16.30 -1.19
CA THR A 167 -7.18 -16.20 -2.14
C THR A 167 -7.68 -14.77 -2.33
N ASN A 168 -7.76 -14.00 -1.26
CA ASN A 168 -8.24 -12.62 -1.31
C ASN A 168 -7.31 -11.69 -2.09
N ASN A 169 -6.00 -11.96 -2.07
CA ASN A 169 -5.01 -11.20 -2.81
C ASN A 169 -5.00 -11.63 -4.28
N THR A 170 -4.97 -12.94 -4.52
CA THR A 170 -4.71 -13.50 -5.85
C THR A 170 -5.92 -13.47 -6.78
N GLN A 171 -7.16 -13.45 -6.27
CA GLN A 171 -8.38 -13.51 -7.10
C GLN A 171 -8.43 -12.49 -8.25
N VAL A 172 -8.07 -11.22 -8.02
CA VAL A 172 -8.03 -10.19 -9.08
C VAL A 172 -6.63 -10.06 -9.70
N LEU A 173 -5.55 -10.33 -8.95
CA LEU A 173 -4.20 -10.33 -9.51
C LEU A 173 -4.02 -11.39 -10.61
N ASN A 174 -4.60 -12.58 -10.43
CA ASN A 174 -4.54 -13.67 -11.40
C ASN A 174 -5.30 -13.37 -12.71
N MET A 175 -6.08 -12.28 -12.75
CA MET A 175 -6.75 -11.80 -13.95
C MET A 175 -5.93 -10.75 -14.71
N LYS A 176 -4.75 -10.37 -14.18
CA LYS A 176 -3.84 -9.41 -14.81
C LYS A 176 -2.79 -10.11 -15.65
N PHE A 177 -2.33 -9.43 -16.69
CA PHE A 177 -1.32 -9.91 -17.62
C PHE A 177 -0.09 -9.00 -17.64
N VAL A 178 1.00 -9.51 -18.21
CA VAL A 178 2.18 -8.69 -18.53
C VAL A 178 1.74 -7.54 -19.44
N GLY A 179 2.16 -6.32 -19.08
CA GLY A 179 1.76 -5.09 -19.74
C GLY A 179 0.59 -4.37 -19.07
N ASP A 180 -0.20 -5.04 -18.21
CA ASP A 180 -1.27 -4.38 -17.48
C ASP A 180 -0.73 -3.39 -16.46
N GLN A 181 -1.52 -2.34 -16.22
CA GLN A 181 -1.23 -1.33 -15.21
C GLN A 181 -1.81 -1.71 -13.84
N VAL A 182 -1.05 -1.37 -12.80
CA VAL A 182 -1.43 -1.46 -11.39
C VAL A 182 -1.14 -0.15 -10.67
N ASN A 183 -1.92 0.15 -9.65
CA ASN A 183 -1.73 1.28 -8.77
C ASN A 183 -0.75 0.95 -7.66
N ILE A 184 0.22 1.83 -7.42
CA ILE A 184 1.21 1.70 -6.36
C ILE A 184 0.98 2.77 -5.29
N GLU A 185 0.89 2.34 -4.05
CA GLU A 185 0.97 3.21 -2.87
C GLU A 185 2.13 2.75 -1.99
N ILE A 186 3.12 3.60 -1.77
CA ILE A 186 4.23 3.32 -0.86
C ILE A 186 3.74 3.48 0.59
N GLU A 187 4.08 2.53 1.47
CA GLU A 187 3.67 2.60 2.88
C GLU A 187 4.25 3.87 3.52
N ARG A 188 3.38 4.65 4.15
CA ARG A 188 3.76 5.82 4.94
C ARG A 188 3.48 5.56 6.42
N LEU A 189 4.19 6.27 7.28
CA LEU A 189 3.81 6.35 8.68
C LEU A 189 2.43 7.00 8.80
N SER A 190 1.58 6.48 9.69
CA SER A 190 0.29 7.09 9.95
C SER A 190 0.47 8.50 10.53
N SER A 191 -0.49 9.40 10.29
CA SER A 191 -0.46 10.75 10.85
C SER A 191 -0.33 10.75 12.38
N LYS A 192 -0.94 9.77 13.06
CA LYS A 192 -0.80 9.56 14.51
C LYS A 192 0.63 9.18 14.90
N ALA A 193 1.28 8.27 14.15
CA ALA A 193 2.66 7.89 14.42
C ALA A 193 3.63 9.04 14.16
N LEU A 194 3.42 9.81 13.09
CA LEU A 194 4.18 11.02 12.81
C LEU A 194 4.00 12.05 13.90
N LYS A 195 2.77 12.30 14.34
CA LYS A 195 2.48 13.22 15.43
C LYS A 195 3.14 12.80 16.74
N ALA A 196 3.11 11.51 17.08
CA ALA A 196 3.78 11.01 18.28
C ALA A 196 5.31 11.18 18.23
N VAL A 197 5.93 10.97 17.06
CA VAL A 197 7.36 11.25 16.86
C VAL A 197 7.65 12.75 16.97
N ASP A 198 6.81 13.59 16.39
CA ASP A 198 6.91 15.05 16.41
C ASP A 198 6.80 15.61 17.83
N GLU A 199 5.76 15.19 18.56
CA GLU A 199 5.52 15.53 19.97
C GLU A 199 6.71 15.11 20.82
N ARG A 200 7.22 13.88 20.64
CA ARG A 200 8.37 13.39 21.40
C ARG A 200 9.65 14.17 21.11
N LEU A 201 9.89 14.54 19.85
CA LEU A 201 11.05 15.35 19.48
C LEU A 201 10.93 16.78 20.00
N SER A 202 9.74 17.36 19.96
CA SER A 202 9.46 18.67 20.56
C SER A 202 9.73 18.67 22.07
N GLU A 203 9.25 17.65 22.79
CA GLU A 203 9.55 17.47 24.22
C GLU A 203 11.06 17.30 24.50
N THR A 204 11.76 16.53 23.67
CA THR A 204 13.17 16.19 23.89
C THR A 204 14.11 17.36 23.53
N LEU A 205 13.79 18.10 22.46
CA LEU A 205 14.63 19.20 21.94
C LEU A 205 14.26 20.56 22.53
N GLY A 206 13.05 20.73 23.05
CA GLY A 206 12.58 21.97 23.69
C GLY A 206 12.78 23.19 22.78
N GLU A 207 13.51 24.20 23.28
CA GLU A 207 13.80 25.44 22.55
C GLU A 207 14.63 25.25 21.27
N LEU A 208 15.32 24.10 21.11
CA LEU A 208 16.07 23.79 19.89
C LEU A 208 15.18 23.25 18.76
N TYR A 209 13.94 22.87 19.07
CA TYR A 209 13.03 22.25 18.11
C TYR A 209 12.73 23.12 16.88
N PRO A 210 12.45 24.44 17.00
CA PRO A 210 12.23 25.31 15.85
C PRO A 210 13.46 25.40 14.93
N THR A 211 14.66 25.45 15.51
CA THR A 211 15.93 25.48 14.77
C THR A 211 16.16 24.18 14.02
N PHE A 212 15.86 23.04 14.65
CA PHE A 212 15.90 21.74 13.99
C PHE A 212 14.94 21.69 12.79
N GLN A 213 13.70 22.16 12.93
CA GLN A 213 12.74 22.22 11.81
C GLN A 213 13.23 23.12 10.67
N GLN A 214 13.87 24.25 10.98
CA GLN A 214 14.47 25.12 9.96
C GLN A 214 15.63 24.42 9.22
N LEU A 215 16.49 23.70 9.94
CA LEU A 215 17.57 22.92 9.33
C LEU A 215 17.05 21.86 8.36
N LEU A 216 15.97 21.15 8.72
CA LEU A 216 15.35 20.16 7.83
C LEU A 216 14.87 20.81 6.52
N LYS A 217 14.21 21.97 6.62
CA LYS A 217 13.77 22.74 5.45
C LYS A 217 14.93 23.17 4.57
N LEU A 218 16.02 23.66 5.17
CA LEU A 218 17.24 24.06 4.45
C LEU A 218 17.92 22.88 3.74
N GLN A 219 17.86 21.69 4.33
CA GLN A 219 18.38 20.45 3.74
C GLN A 219 17.40 19.78 2.76
N GLY A 220 16.26 20.40 2.45
CA GLY A 220 15.24 19.85 1.55
C GLY A 220 14.67 18.50 2.03
N THR A 221 14.72 18.24 3.35
CA THR A 221 14.25 16.98 3.96
C THR A 221 13.03 17.25 4.83
N SER A 222 12.19 16.22 5.03
CA SER A 222 11.03 16.27 5.91
C SER A 222 11.18 15.35 7.12
N MET A 223 10.42 15.66 8.17
CA MET A 223 10.25 14.79 9.35
C MET A 223 9.81 13.37 8.96
N GLU A 224 8.89 13.26 8.01
CA GLU A 224 8.39 11.98 7.49
C GLU A 224 9.51 11.16 6.86
N SER A 225 10.37 11.80 6.08
CA SER A 225 11.50 11.15 5.42
C SER A 225 12.52 10.60 6.41
N LEU A 226 12.81 11.35 7.49
CA LEU A 226 13.70 10.90 8.56
C LEU A 226 13.09 9.76 9.38
N ALA A 227 11.82 9.87 9.73
CA ALA A 227 11.12 8.84 10.48
C ALA A 227 11.05 7.51 9.68
N PHE A 228 10.86 7.60 8.36
CA PHE A 228 10.93 6.45 7.46
C PHE A 228 12.33 5.80 7.47
N ARG A 229 13.39 6.61 7.35
CA ARG A 229 14.79 6.13 7.40
C ARG A 229 15.15 5.49 8.73
N ALA A 230 14.73 6.08 9.85
CA ALA A 230 14.97 5.56 11.19
C ALA A 230 14.28 4.21 11.40
N LYS A 231 13.02 4.09 10.94
CA LYS A 231 12.25 2.85 10.98
C LYS A 231 12.90 1.75 10.12
N ALA A 232 13.35 2.06 8.91
CA ALA A 232 14.05 1.09 8.06
C ALA A 232 15.29 0.51 8.75
N LYS A 233 16.11 1.35 9.40
CA LYS A 233 17.27 0.91 10.18
C LYS A 233 16.91 0.02 11.37
N LEU A 234 15.81 0.33 12.08
CA LEU A 234 15.34 -0.50 13.19
C LEU A 234 14.93 -1.91 12.74
N HIS A 235 14.32 -2.03 11.56
CA HIS A 235 13.97 -3.34 11.00
C HIS A 235 15.19 -4.17 10.64
N GLN A 236 16.21 -3.57 10.01
CA GLN A 236 17.49 -4.24 9.73
C GLN A 236 18.14 -4.78 11.01
N ASN A 237 18.26 -3.95 12.05
CA ASN A 237 18.83 -4.39 13.33
C ASN A 237 18.01 -5.52 14.00
N THR A 238 16.69 -5.53 13.83
CA THR A 238 15.83 -6.55 14.44
C THR A 238 15.96 -7.90 13.73
N GLU A 239 16.15 -7.90 12.42
CA GLU A 239 16.40 -9.13 11.64
C GLU A 239 17.81 -9.66 11.86
N ASP A 240 18.83 -8.79 11.90
CA ASP A 240 20.20 -9.17 12.26
C ASP A 240 20.26 -9.82 13.66
N THR A 241 19.49 -9.28 14.62
CA THR A 241 19.41 -9.83 15.98
C THR A 241 18.70 -11.19 16.02
N LYS A 242 17.74 -11.44 15.12
CA LYS A 242 17.07 -12.76 15.00
C LYS A 242 17.97 -13.79 14.35
N GLN A 243 18.66 -13.45 13.26
CA GLN A 243 19.63 -14.34 12.61
C GLN A 243 20.78 -14.70 13.55
N THR A 244 21.28 -13.74 14.34
CA THR A 244 22.32 -13.98 15.36
C THR A 244 21.83 -14.92 16.47
N ARG A 245 20.55 -14.86 16.86
CA ARG A 245 19.95 -15.75 17.86
C ARG A 245 19.66 -17.15 17.33
N GLU A 246 19.30 -17.30 16.06
CA GLU A 246 19.13 -18.61 15.42
C GLU A 246 20.49 -19.30 15.24
N HIS A 247 21.54 -18.57 14.85
CA HIS A 247 22.91 -19.10 14.81
C HIS A 247 23.42 -19.52 16.21
N ALA A 248 23.16 -18.73 17.25
CA ALA A 248 23.55 -19.06 18.62
C ALA A 248 22.75 -20.25 19.21
N SER A 249 21.57 -20.55 18.67
CA SER A 249 20.75 -21.69 19.09
C SER A 249 21.17 -23.01 18.40
N LEU A 250 21.88 -22.93 17.27
CA LEU A 250 22.44 -24.09 16.55
C LEU A 250 23.80 -24.53 17.10
N GLU A 251 24.56 -23.64 17.76
CA GLU A 251 25.85 -23.98 18.40
C GLU A 251 25.71 -24.62 19.81
N HIS A 252 24.48 -24.87 20.29
CA HIS A 252 24.22 -25.50 21.59
C HIS A 252 23.54 -26.87 21.53
N VAL A 253 23.45 -27.47 20.34
CA VAL A 253 22.97 -28.85 20.17
C VAL A 253 24.07 -29.72 19.57
N ASP A 254 25.22 -29.82 20.24
CA ASP A 254 26.18 -30.92 19.99
C ASP A 254 27.28 -31.04 21.06
N VAL A 255 26.91 -31.23 22.34
CA VAL A 255 27.81 -31.92 23.31
C VAL A 255 26.97 -32.65 24.36
N SER A 256 26.53 -33.87 24.05
CA SER A 256 26.20 -34.89 25.06
C SER A 256 25.98 -36.25 24.39
N THR A 257 27.07 -36.88 23.97
CA THR A 257 27.20 -38.33 23.86
C THR A 257 26.92 -39.01 25.20
N CYS A 258 25.95 -39.92 25.22
CA CYS A 258 25.93 -41.20 25.94
C CYS A 258 25.05 -42.17 25.16
#